data_AF-A0A197K472-F1
#
_entry.id   AF-A0A197K472-F1
#
_cell.length_a   1.000
_cell.length_b   1.000
_cell.length_c   1.000
_cell.angle_alpha   90.00
_cell.angle_beta   90.00
_cell.angle_gamma   90.00
#
_symmetry.space_group_name_H-M   'P 1'
#
loop_
_entity.id
_entity.type
_entity.pdbx_description
1 polymer ?
#
loop_
_entity_poly.entity_id
_entity_poly.type
_entity_poly.pdbx_seq_one_letter_code
_entity_poly.pdbx_strand_id
1 'polypeptide(L)'
;MKEKELLASFLVGSELHDSVSFTKFTSYFPANLRTHPEVKDLYRAYMTSRHNVRNKVKRNIEIEARRNPFYISPQQVQEQERERERDGRKEEERDDELMALEGFDELEPEDMDYYMELDDVDKHLTLDKAIQELAVAEKIYKKEVEKLERECTAIAQEFQDLDLEVNSVKVPSQPFEGVNEAALASDLQSLIAMCDALTSEAANAKK
;
A
#
# COMPACT_ATOMS: atom_id res chain seq x y z
N MET A 1 -1.07 3.81 -11.19
CA MET A 1 0.40 3.72 -11.09
C MET A 1 1.09 4.94 -10.49
N LYS A 2 0.58 6.18 -10.66
CA LYS A 2 1.28 7.42 -10.27
C LYS A 2 1.53 7.64 -8.76
N GLU A 3 0.69 7.12 -7.87
CA GLU A 3 0.77 7.40 -6.43
C GLU A 3 1.98 6.75 -5.74
N LYS A 4 2.27 5.48 -6.06
CA LYS A 4 3.45 4.77 -5.51
C LYS A 4 4.74 5.50 -5.89
N GLU A 5 4.86 5.89 -7.15
CA GLU A 5 6.01 6.60 -7.69
C GLU A 5 6.16 7.99 -7.06
N LEU A 6 5.04 8.71 -6.89
CA LEU A 6 5.01 10.00 -6.21
C LEU A 6 5.43 9.89 -4.73
N LEU A 7 4.93 8.89 -4.01
CA LEU A 7 5.31 8.66 -2.62
C LEU A 7 6.76 8.24 -2.49
N ALA A 8 7.26 7.41 -3.41
CA ALA A 8 8.66 6.99 -3.42
C ALA A 8 9.60 8.15 -3.78
N SER A 9 9.27 8.98 -4.76
CA SER A 9 10.07 10.16 -5.11
C SER A 9 10.04 11.19 -3.98
N PHE A 10 8.87 11.45 -3.39
CA PHE A 10 8.74 12.45 -2.33
C PHE A 10 9.35 12.01 -1.01
N LEU A 11 9.10 10.78 -0.53
CA LEU A 11 9.54 10.34 0.80
C LEU A 11 10.92 9.68 0.80
N VAL A 12 11.36 9.18 -0.36
CA VAL A 12 12.63 8.47 -0.49
C VAL A 12 13.58 9.17 -1.43
N GLY A 13 13.13 10.01 -2.35
CA GLY A 13 13.98 10.68 -3.33
C GLY A 13 14.95 11.70 -2.75
N SER A 14 15.74 12.29 -3.64
CA SER A 14 16.79 13.28 -3.36
C SER A 14 16.24 14.60 -2.82
N GLU A 15 14.94 14.87 -2.97
CA GLU A 15 14.28 16.09 -2.51
C GLU A 15 14.10 16.15 -0.98
N LEU A 16 14.23 15.03 -0.26
CA LEU A 16 14.52 15.12 1.18
C LEU A 16 15.95 15.64 1.32
N HIS A 17 16.05 16.97 1.44
CA HIS A 17 17.22 17.84 1.65
C HIS A 17 18.18 17.46 2.80
N ASP A 18 18.02 16.28 3.39
CA ASP A 18 18.71 15.82 4.60
C ASP A 18 19.88 14.88 4.32
N SER A 19 20.33 14.72 3.06
CA SER A 19 21.62 14.06 2.81
C SER A 19 22.77 15.02 3.14
N VAL A 20 23.27 14.92 4.37
CA VAL A 20 24.48 15.62 4.78
C VAL A 20 25.69 14.98 4.10
N SER A 21 26.40 15.74 3.26
CA SER A 21 27.67 15.31 2.67
C SER A 21 28.72 15.09 3.77
N PHE A 22 29.74 14.26 3.52
CA PHE A 22 30.79 14.03 4.52
C PHE A 22 31.48 15.32 4.96
N THR A 23 31.70 16.27 4.04
CA THR A 23 32.26 17.59 4.34
C THR A 23 31.37 18.40 5.27
N LYS A 24 30.05 18.38 5.05
CA LYS A 24 29.10 19.05 5.95
C LYS A 24 29.00 18.34 7.29
N PHE A 25 29.07 17.00 7.29
CA PHE A 25 29.03 16.19 8.50
C PHE A 25 30.26 16.44 9.40
N THR A 26 31.45 16.45 8.80
CA THR A 26 32.71 16.77 9.50
C THR A 26 32.73 18.22 10.00
N SER A 27 32.00 19.14 9.36
CA SER A 27 31.91 20.53 9.84
C SER A 27 31.28 20.66 11.24
N TYR A 28 30.44 19.71 11.66
CA TYR A 28 29.84 19.66 12.99
C TYR A 28 30.82 19.31 14.12
N PHE A 29 32.01 18.81 13.79
CA PHE A 29 33.04 18.48 14.75
C PHE A 29 34.05 19.64 14.90
N PRO A 30 34.61 19.83 16.11
CA PRO A 30 35.72 20.75 16.34
C PRO A 30 36.89 20.50 15.38
N ALA A 31 37.59 21.56 14.95
CA ALA A 31 38.62 21.49 13.91
C ALA A 31 39.73 20.46 14.17
N ASN A 32 40.11 20.27 15.43
CA ASN A 32 41.10 19.29 15.87
C ASN A 32 40.64 17.82 15.80
N LEU A 33 39.33 17.57 15.70
CA LEU A 33 38.74 16.22 15.67
C LEU A 33 38.23 15.83 14.28
N ARG A 34 38.20 16.74 13.30
CA ARG A 34 37.65 16.47 11.95
C ARG A 34 38.41 15.38 11.18
N THR A 35 39.70 15.24 11.46
CA THR A 35 40.57 14.23 10.84
C THR A 35 40.61 12.92 11.63
N HIS A 36 39.87 12.83 12.74
CA HIS A 36 39.86 11.63 13.57
C HIS A 36 39.18 10.47 12.83
N PRO A 37 39.75 9.26 12.82
CA PRO A 37 39.20 8.12 12.08
C PRO A 37 37.77 7.78 12.51
N GLU A 38 37.43 7.95 13.79
CA GLU A 38 36.08 7.67 14.30
C GLU A 38 35.01 8.58 13.68
N VAL A 39 35.34 9.79 13.22
CA VAL A 39 34.36 10.66 12.54
C VAL A 39 33.93 10.04 11.21
N LYS A 40 34.85 9.32 10.53
CA LYS A 40 34.53 8.56 9.32
C LYS A 40 33.63 7.37 9.64
N ASP A 41 33.88 6.67 10.74
CA ASP A 41 33.06 5.53 11.15
C ASP A 41 31.67 5.96 11.62
N LEU A 42 31.56 7.09 12.33
CA LEU A 42 30.28 7.71 12.67
C LEU A 42 29.49 8.11 11.41
N TYR A 43 30.17 8.67 10.41
CA TYR A 43 29.51 9.00 9.14
C TYR A 43 29.01 7.74 8.42
N ARG A 44 29.81 6.67 8.39
CA ARG A 44 29.39 5.37 7.83
C ARG A 44 28.16 4.85 8.57
N ALA A 45 28.18 4.84 9.90
CA ALA A 45 27.05 4.40 10.71
C ALA A 45 25.78 5.24 10.45
N TYR A 46 25.92 6.56 10.35
CA TYR A 46 24.84 7.47 9.95
C TYR A 46 24.28 7.12 8.57
N MET A 47 25.14 6.92 7.57
CA MET A 47 24.73 6.58 6.21
C MET A 47 24.02 5.21 6.15
N THR A 48 24.54 4.22 6.87
CA THR A 48 23.90 2.90 7.01
C THR A 48 22.54 3.01 7.67
N SER A 49 22.42 3.74 8.78
CA SER A 49 21.14 3.97 9.47
C SER A 49 20.12 4.63 8.55
N ARG A 50 20.54 5.69 7.83
CA ARG A 50 19.71 6.38 6.85
C ARG A 50 19.26 5.45 5.71
N HIS A 51 20.16 4.63 5.18
CA HIS A 51 19.84 3.66 4.14
C HIS A 51 18.77 2.67 4.63
N ASN A 52 18.92 2.17 5.86
CA ASN A 52 17.93 1.27 6.48
C ASN A 52 16.56 1.93 6.62
N VAL A 53 16.50 3.20 7.06
CA VAL A 53 15.26 3.96 7.15
C VAL A 53 14.60 4.11 5.78
N ARG A 54 15.37 4.51 4.75
CA ARG A 54 14.85 4.62 3.37
C ARG A 54 14.29 3.29 2.86
N ASN A 55 14.98 2.18 3.11
CA ASN A 55 14.50 0.85 2.73
C ASN A 55 13.22 0.46 3.46
N LYS A 56 13.11 0.79 4.75
CA LYS A 56 11.89 0.58 5.53
C LYS A 56 10.72 1.39 4.95
N VAL A 57 10.94 2.66 4.62
CA VAL A 57 9.93 3.52 3.99
C VAL A 57 9.51 2.96 2.63
N LYS A 58 10.45 2.55 1.76
CA LYS A 58 10.14 1.89 0.48
C LYS A 58 9.25 0.67 0.67
N ARG A 59 9.61 -0.21 1.61
CA ARG A 59 8.84 -1.43 1.91
C ARG A 59 7.43 -1.10 2.39
N ASN A 60 7.28 -0.09 3.24
CA ASN A 60 5.97 0.35 3.71
C ASN A 60 5.11 0.91 2.58
N ILE A 61 5.69 1.73 1.70
CA ILE A 61 5.00 2.24 0.50
C ILE A 61 4.52 1.07 -0.36
N GLU A 62 5.33 0.02 -0.54
CA GLU A 62 4.93 -1.17 -1.29
C GLU A 62 3.78 -1.94 -0.64
N ILE A 63 3.82 -2.10 0.69
CA ILE A 63 2.75 -2.77 1.45
C ILE A 63 1.44 -2.00 1.31
N GLU A 64 1.47 -0.68 1.51
CA GLU A 64 0.28 0.17 1.40
C GLU A 64 -0.23 0.25 -0.03
N ALA A 65 0.67 0.31 -1.01
CA ALA A 65 0.28 0.25 -2.41
C ALA A 65 -0.47 -1.07 -2.70
N ARG A 66 0.02 -2.22 -2.22
CA ARG A 66 -0.66 -3.52 -2.39
C ARG A 66 -2.00 -3.64 -1.65
N ARG A 67 -2.20 -2.87 -0.58
CA ARG A 67 -3.49 -2.83 0.15
C ARG A 67 -4.57 -2.07 -0.62
N ASN A 68 -4.19 -1.22 -1.57
CA ASN A 68 -5.14 -0.53 -2.42
C ASN A 68 -5.82 -1.55 -3.37
N PRO A 69 -7.16 -1.70 -3.36
CA PRO A 69 -7.88 -2.65 -4.21
C PRO A 69 -7.72 -2.39 -5.72
N PHE A 70 -7.21 -1.21 -6.10
CA PHE A 70 -6.90 -0.85 -7.48
C PHE A 70 -5.42 -1.00 -7.84
N TYR A 71 -4.61 -1.62 -6.97
CA TYR A 71 -3.20 -1.83 -7.24
C TYR A 71 -2.98 -2.96 -8.24
N ILE A 72 -2.52 -2.58 -9.43
CA ILE A 72 -2.03 -3.49 -10.44
C ILE A 72 -0.54 -3.72 -10.15
N SER A 73 -0.17 -4.96 -9.85
CA SER A 73 1.22 -5.30 -9.62
C SER A 73 2.06 -5.07 -10.89
N PRO A 74 3.36 -4.72 -10.78
CA PRO A 74 4.23 -4.58 -11.94
C PRO A 74 4.28 -5.82 -12.83
N GLN A 75 4.09 -7.01 -12.24
CA GLN A 75 3.97 -8.27 -12.97
C GLN A 75 2.70 -8.35 -13.81
N GLN A 76 1.56 -7.89 -13.30
CA GLN A 76 0.31 -7.82 -14.07
C GLN A 76 0.36 -6.77 -15.19
N VAL A 77 1.10 -5.67 -14.99
CA VAL A 77 1.36 -4.69 -16.05
C VAL A 77 2.23 -5.30 -17.14
N GLN A 78 3.33 -5.96 -16.78
CA GLN A 78 4.19 -6.67 -17.74
C GLN A 78 3.45 -7.79 -18.47
N GLU A 79 2.53 -8.49 -17.79
CA GLU A 79 1.72 -9.54 -18.39
C GLU A 79 0.69 -8.96 -19.37
N GLN A 80 0.03 -7.85 -19.03
CA GLN A 80 -0.83 -7.11 -19.96
C GLN A 80 -0.05 -6.54 -21.15
N GLU A 81 1.17 -6.04 -20.95
CA GLU A 81 2.02 -5.57 -22.06
C GLU A 81 2.40 -6.73 -22.98
N ARG A 82 2.80 -7.88 -22.42
CA ARG A 82 3.08 -9.10 -23.20
C ARG A 82 1.84 -9.63 -23.92
N GLU A 83 0.66 -9.52 -23.34
CA GLU A 83 -0.60 -9.89 -24.00
C GLU A 83 -0.93 -8.94 -25.15
N ARG A 84 -0.73 -7.63 -24.97
CA ARG A 84 -0.90 -6.63 -26.04
C ARG A 84 0.10 -6.83 -27.18
N GLU A 85 1.35 -7.17 -26.87
CA GLU A 85 2.35 -7.52 -27.89
C GLU A 85 1.98 -8.81 -28.65
N ARG A 86 1.36 -9.79 -27.97
CA ARG A 86 0.87 -11.03 -28.62
C ARG A 86 -0.34 -10.82 -29.51
N ASP A 87 -1.23 -9.90 -29.17
CA ASP A 87 -2.37 -9.55 -30.03
C ASP A 87 -1.98 -8.58 -31.14
N GLY A 88 -0.99 -7.70 -30.94
CA GLY A 88 -0.42 -6.87 -32.01
C GLY A 88 0.27 -7.67 -33.12
N ARG A 89 0.91 -8.80 -32.79
CA ARG A 89 1.54 -9.70 -33.78
C ARG A 89 0.56 -10.46 -34.68
N LYS A 90 -0.75 -10.45 -34.40
CA LYS A 90 -1.75 -11.06 -35.31
C LYS A 90 -2.18 -10.13 -36.44
N GLU A 91 -1.86 -8.84 -36.38
CA GLU A 91 -2.08 -7.89 -37.47
C GLU A 91 -0.81 -7.63 -38.30
N GLU A 92 0.39 -7.78 -37.74
CA GLU A 92 1.65 -7.52 -38.46
C GLU A 92 2.12 -8.64 -39.41
N GLU A 93 1.69 -9.90 -39.24
CA GLU A 93 2.04 -10.98 -40.20
C GLU A 93 1.32 -10.84 -41.58
N ARG A 94 0.57 -9.76 -41.82
CA ARG A 94 0.00 -9.43 -43.15
C ARG A 94 0.74 -8.34 -43.92
N ASP A 95 1.64 -7.60 -43.30
CA ASP A 95 2.36 -6.47 -43.94
C ASP A 95 3.89 -6.64 -43.95
N ASP A 96 4.38 -7.87 -43.76
CA ASP A 96 5.82 -8.24 -43.83
C ASP A 96 6.45 -8.13 -45.24
N GLU A 97 5.80 -7.57 -46.25
CA GLU A 97 6.31 -7.59 -47.64
C GLU A 97 6.54 -6.22 -48.31
N LEU A 98 6.27 -5.10 -47.64
CA LEU A 98 6.58 -3.77 -48.18
C LEU A 98 7.22 -2.87 -47.11
N MET A 99 8.39 -2.30 -47.42
CA MET A 99 9.13 -1.27 -46.65
C MET A 99 10.35 -1.76 -45.84
N ALA A 100 11.19 -2.56 -46.50
CA ALA A 100 12.62 -2.28 -46.45
C ALA A 100 12.88 -0.89 -47.07
N LEU A 101 13.12 0.17 -46.27
CA LEU A 101 13.98 1.31 -46.63
C LEU A 101 14.14 2.31 -45.48
N GLU A 102 15.40 2.49 -45.07
CA GLU A 102 16.00 3.77 -44.64
C GLU A 102 15.57 4.44 -43.33
N GLY A 103 16.53 4.44 -42.40
CA GLY A 103 16.93 5.66 -41.69
C GLY A 103 16.31 5.85 -40.32
N PHE A 104 17.04 5.47 -39.26
CA PHE A 104 17.00 6.28 -38.04
C PHE A 104 18.38 6.42 -37.42
N ASP A 105 18.72 7.70 -37.31
CA ASP A 105 20.00 8.32 -37.00
C ASP A 105 20.44 8.13 -35.55
N GLU A 106 21.74 8.33 -35.37
CA GLU A 106 22.48 8.50 -34.14
C GLU A 106 21.68 9.08 -32.95
N LEU A 107 21.63 8.31 -31.86
CA LEU A 107 21.53 8.89 -30.52
C LEU A 107 22.88 8.69 -29.82
N GLU A 108 23.59 9.81 -29.67
CA GLU A 108 24.87 9.92 -29.00
C GLU A 108 24.79 9.43 -27.53
N PRO A 109 25.76 8.63 -27.05
CA PRO A 109 25.82 8.20 -25.66
C PRO A 109 26.75 9.11 -24.86
N GLU A 110 26.26 10.27 -24.39
CA GLU A 110 27.09 11.17 -23.56
C GLU A 110 26.67 11.32 -22.08
N ASP A 111 25.60 10.66 -21.59
CA ASP A 111 25.20 10.77 -20.16
C ASP A 111 24.81 9.42 -19.52
N MET A 112 25.57 8.35 -19.79
CA MET A 112 25.38 7.04 -19.12
C MET A 112 26.54 6.71 -18.17
N ASP A 113 26.69 7.55 -17.15
CA ASP A 113 27.54 7.31 -15.97
C ASP A 113 26.93 6.27 -15.01
N TYR A 114 26.28 5.24 -15.54
CA TYR A 114 25.82 4.10 -14.75
C TYR A 114 26.98 3.13 -14.53
N TYR A 115 27.97 3.59 -13.77
CA TYR A 115 28.86 2.69 -13.03
C TYR A 115 28.00 1.94 -12.02
N MET A 116 27.39 0.83 -12.44
CA MET A 116 27.20 -0.28 -11.51
C MET A 116 28.62 -0.73 -11.13
N GLU A 117 29.07 -0.32 -9.96
CA GLU A 117 30.14 -1.03 -9.26
C GLU A 117 29.73 -2.51 -9.21
N LEU A 118 30.41 -3.32 -10.02
CA LEU A 118 30.23 -4.77 -10.17
C LEU A 118 30.62 -5.56 -8.91
N ASP A 119 30.83 -4.90 -7.77
CA ASP A 119 31.29 -5.50 -6.51
C ASP A 119 30.12 -5.95 -5.59
N ASP A 120 28.86 -5.70 -5.96
CA ASP A 120 27.69 -6.21 -5.20
C ASP A 120 27.04 -7.47 -5.82
N VAL A 121 27.68 -8.09 -6.82
CA VAL A 121 27.19 -9.32 -7.48
C VAL A 121 27.35 -10.56 -6.58
N ASP A 122 28.18 -10.51 -5.53
CA ASP A 122 28.42 -11.66 -4.64
C ASP A 122 27.46 -11.74 -3.44
N LYS A 123 26.41 -10.91 -3.40
CA LYS A 123 25.29 -11.04 -2.43
C LYS A 123 24.05 -11.69 -3.03
N HIS A 124 24.15 -12.37 -4.16
CA HIS A 124 23.10 -13.30 -4.55
C HIS A 124 23.00 -14.38 -3.47
N LEU A 125 21.89 -14.35 -2.73
CA LEU A 125 21.53 -15.38 -1.77
C LEU A 125 21.69 -16.73 -2.50
N THR A 126 22.59 -17.59 -2.01
CA THR A 126 22.73 -18.93 -2.62
C THR A 126 21.37 -19.62 -2.57
N LEU A 127 21.08 -20.45 -3.57
CA LEU A 127 19.81 -21.16 -3.65
C LEU A 127 19.50 -21.91 -2.33
N ASP A 128 20.51 -22.51 -1.71
CA ASP A 128 20.39 -23.19 -0.42
C ASP A 128 19.97 -22.24 0.72
N LYS A 129 20.54 -21.04 0.75
CA LYS A 129 20.17 -20.01 1.73
C LYS A 129 18.74 -19.50 1.50
N ALA A 130 18.34 -19.34 0.23
CA ALA A 130 16.98 -18.99 -0.13
C ALA A 130 15.97 -20.08 0.29
N ILE A 131 16.30 -21.35 0.06
CA ILE A 131 15.49 -22.50 0.49
C ILE A 131 15.36 -22.51 2.01
N GLN A 132 16.45 -22.28 2.74
CA GLN A 132 16.43 -22.26 4.20
C GLN A 132 15.58 -21.11 4.74
N GLU A 133 15.71 -19.90 4.17
CA GLU A 133 14.90 -18.74 4.55
C GLU A 133 13.40 -18.97 4.26
N LEU A 134 13.08 -19.58 3.11
CA LEU A 134 11.70 -19.94 2.76
C LEU A 134 11.12 -21.01 3.69
N ALA A 135 11.89 -22.02 4.09
CA ALA A 135 11.44 -23.04 5.03
C ALA A 135 11.16 -22.45 6.43
N VAL A 136 11.98 -21.49 6.88
CA VAL A 136 11.74 -20.78 8.13
C VAL A 136 10.48 -19.92 8.02
N ALA A 137 10.31 -19.19 6.92
CA ALA A 137 9.12 -18.39 6.67
C ALA A 137 7.84 -19.24 6.63
N GLU A 138 7.86 -20.38 5.95
CA GLU A 138 6.75 -21.34 5.90
C GLU A 138 6.36 -21.80 7.32
N LYS A 139 7.34 -22.15 8.15
CA LYS A 139 7.10 -22.55 9.54
C LYS A 139 6.47 -21.44 10.39
N ILE A 140 6.89 -20.19 10.17
CA ILE A 140 6.30 -19.03 10.86
C ILE A 140 4.85 -18.84 10.42
N TYR A 141 4.58 -18.87 9.11
CA TYR A 141 3.23 -18.68 8.59
C TYR A 141 2.28 -19.81 9.00
N LYS A 142 2.73 -21.07 9.03
CA LYS A 142 1.90 -22.17 9.55
C LYS A 142 1.45 -21.93 11.00
N LYS A 143 2.37 -21.49 11.86
CA LYS A 143 2.03 -21.15 13.26
C LYS A 143 1.05 -19.99 13.36
N GLU A 144 1.19 -18.98 12.50
CA GLU A 144 0.29 -17.84 12.48
C GLU A 144 -1.11 -18.24 12.01
N VAL A 145 -1.21 -19.10 11.00
CA VAL A 145 -2.49 -19.67 10.54
C VAL A 145 -3.15 -20.47 11.67
N GLU A 146 -2.44 -21.38 12.33
CA GLU A 146 -2.95 -22.15 13.47
C GLU A 146 -3.38 -21.25 14.64
N LYS A 147 -2.75 -20.08 14.82
CA LYS A 147 -3.14 -19.08 15.82
C LYS A 147 -4.44 -18.39 15.41
N LEU A 148 -4.52 -17.92 14.17
CA LEU A 148 -5.72 -17.25 13.64
C LEU A 148 -6.93 -18.18 13.61
N GLU A 149 -6.76 -19.45 13.24
CA GLU A 149 -7.84 -20.44 13.26
C GLU A 149 -8.42 -20.64 14.68
N ARG A 150 -7.54 -20.67 15.70
CA ARG A 150 -7.96 -20.73 17.10
C ARG A 150 -8.69 -19.48 17.55
N GLU A 151 -8.19 -18.30 17.17
CA GLU A 151 -8.86 -17.02 17.46
C GLU A 151 -10.24 -16.94 16.79
N CYS A 152 -10.35 -17.32 15.51
CA CYS A 152 -11.63 -17.38 14.79
C CYS A 152 -12.61 -18.35 15.45
N THR A 153 -12.14 -19.52 15.88
CA THR A 153 -12.98 -20.51 16.56
C THR A 153 -13.47 -20.00 17.91
N ALA A 154 -12.60 -19.33 18.68
CA ALA A 154 -12.98 -18.71 19.95
C ALA A 154 -14.03 -17.60 19.75
N ILE A 155 -13.82 -16.70 18.79
CA ILE A 155 -14.78 -15.64 18.47
C ILE A 155 -16.12 -16.23 18.02
N ALA A 156 -16.11 -17.25 17.16
CA ALA A 156 -17.34 -17.91 16.73
C ALA A 156 -18.12 -18.53 17.90
N GLN A 157 -17.41 -19.06 18.89
CA GLN A 157 -18.02 -19.59 20.11
C GLN A 157 -18.60 -18.47 20.98
N GLU A 158 -17.89 -17.35 21.16
CA GLU A 158 -18.41 -16.18 21.87
C GLU A 158 -19.68 -15.63 21.22
N PHE A 159 -19.77 -15.61 19.89
CA PHE A 159 -21.00 -15.23 19.19
C PHE A 159 -22.17 -16.19 19.44
N GLN A 160 -21.91 -17.49 19.51
CA GLN A 160 -22.94 -18.48 19.86
C GLN A 160 -23.42 -18.30 21.29
N ASP A 161 -22.51 -18.05 22.23
CA ASP A 161 -22.84 -17.81 23.63
C ASP A 161 -23.66 -16.53 23.79
N LEU A 162 -23.30 -15.46 23.08
CA LEU A 162 -24.07 -14.21 23.04
C LEU A 162 -25.45 -14.38 22.43
N ASP A 163 -25.60 -15.16 21.36
CA ASP A 163 -26.91 -15.43 20.75
C ASP A 163 -27.82 -16.20 21.72
N LEU A 164 -27.26 -17.15 22.48
CA LEU A 164 -27.99 -17.82 23.55
C LEU A 164 -28.38 -16.85 24.68
N GLU A 165 -27.49 -15.95 25.08
CA GLU A 165 -27.76 -14.93 26.09
C GLU A 165 -28.89 -13.99 25.63
N VAL A 166 -28.79 -13.43 24.41
CA VAL A 166 -29.80 -12.53 23.84
C VAL A 166 -31.16 -13.22 23.70
N ASN A 167 -31.19 -14.47 23.23
CA ASN A 167 -32.44 -15.23 23.14
C ASN A 167 -33.00 -15.60 24.53
N SER A 168 -32.16 -15.72 25.55
CA SER A 168 -32.59 -15.96 26.93
C SER A 168 -33.16 -14.71 27.62
N VAL A 169 -32.78 -13.52 27.15
CA VAL A 169 -33.40 -12.26 27.56
C VAL A 169 -34.81 -12.24 26.99
N LYS A 170 -35.74 -12.79 27.77
CA LYS A 170 -37.16 -12.49 27.62
C LYS A 170 -37.30 -11.00 27.89
N VAL A 171 -37.23 -10.19 26.84
CA VAL A 171 -37.80 -8.85 26.86
C VAL A 171 -39.23 -9.08 27.33
N PRO A 172 -39.64 -8.54 28.49
CA PRO A 172 -41.04 -8.58 28.85
C PRO A 172 -41.75 -7.87 27.71
N SER A 173 -42.35 -8.64 26.82
CA SER A 173 -43.43 -8.19 25.97
C SER A 173 -44.52 -7.82 26.97
N GLN A 174 -44.41 -6.64 27.57
CA GLN A 174 -45.58 -5.94 28.03
C GLN A 174 -46.45 -5.92 26.78
N PRO A 175 -47.57 -6.66 26.76
CA PRO A 175 -48.56 -6.37 25.74
C PRO A 175 -48.83 -4.88 25.93
N PHE A 176 -48.57 -4.08 24.90
CA PHE A 176 -49.02 -2.69 24.88
C PHE A 176 -50.56 -2.71 24.79
N GLU A 177 -51.22 -3.21 25.83
CA GLU A 177 -52.64 -3.05 26.10
C GLU A 177 -52.84 -1.56 26.42
N GLY A 178 -52.89 -0.74 25.38
CA GLY A 178 -53.10 0.71 25.54
C GLY A 178 -52.57 1.56 24.40
N VAL A 179 -51.64 1.05 23.58
CA VAL A 179 -51.26 1.77 22.37
C VAL A 179 -52.22 1.34 21.27
N ASN A 180 -53.28 2.13 21.11
CA ASN A 180 -54.19 1.99 20.00
C ASN A 180 -53.37 2.27 18.73
N GLU A 181 -52.98 1.23 17.99
CA GLU A 181 -52.14 1.33 16.79
C GLU A 181 -52.68 2.38 15.80
N ALA A 182 -54.01 2.53 15.74
CA ALA A 182 -54.65 3.56 14.93
C ALA A 182 -54.33 5.00 15.37
N ALA A 183 -54.24 5.24 16.68
CA ALA A 183 -53.88 6.54 17.23
C ALA A 183 -52.39 6.83 16.99
N LEU A 184 -51.52 5.84 17.22
CA LEU A 184 -50.08 5.99 16.96
C LEU A 184 -49.79 6.21 15.46
N ALA A 185 -50.47 5.48 14.59
CA ALA A 185 -50.36 5.66 13.15
C ALA A 185 -50.83 7.06 12.70
N SER A 186 -51.91 7.56 13.31
CA SER A 186 -52.42 8.92 13.07
C SER A 186 -51.42 9.99 13.53
N ASP A 187 -50.82 9.80 14.71
CA ASP A 187 -49.82 10.74 15.25
C ASP A 187 -48.55 10.76 14.39
N LEU A 188 -48.08 9.60 13.92
CA LEU A 188 -46.97 9.50 12.97
C LEU A 188 -47.29 10.16 11.63
N GLN A 189 -48.50 10.00 11.11
CA GLN A 189 -48.92 10.68 9.88
C GLN A 189 -49.00 12.21 10.05
N SER A 190 -49.47 12.70 11.21
CA SER A 190 -49.42 14.14 11.52
C SER A 190 -47.99 14.67 11.60
N LEU A 191 -47.08 13.90 12.18
CA LEU A 191 -45.67 14.28 12.26
C LEU A 191 -45.03 14.37 10.87
N ILE A 192 -45.29 13.39 9.99
CA ILE A 192 -44.81 13.40 8.61
C ILE A 192 -45.35 14.63 7.86
N ALA A 193 -46.65 14.91 7.98
CA ALA A 193 -47.27 16.07 7.34
C ALA A 193 -46.67 17.41 7.82
N MET A 194 -46.34 17.52 9.12
CA MET A 194 -45.67 18.71 9.65
C MET A 194 -44.24 18.86 9.10
N CYS A 195 -43.50 17.77 8.97
CA CYS A 195 -42.16 17.80 8.37
C CYS A 195 -42.20 18.19 6.88
N ASP A 196 -43.20 17.72 6.13
CA ASP A 196 -43.39 18.07 4.71
C ASP A 196 -43.79 19.55 4.53
N ALA A 197 -44.60 20.09 5.45
CA ALA A 197 -44.95 21.52 5.45
C ALA A 197 -43.71 22.41 5.70
N LEU A 198 -42.89 22.06 6.69
CA LEU A 198 -41.67 22.82 7.01
C LEU A 198 -40.64 22.78 5.87
N THR A 199 -40.50 21.63 5.19
CA THR A 199 -39.57 21.50 4.07
C THR A 199 -40.05 22.23 2.81
N SER A 200 -41.37 22.27 2.56
CA SER A 200 -41.95 23.02 1.44
C SER A 200 -41.94 24.54 1.66
N GLU A 201 -42.16 25.03 2.88
CA GLU A 201 -41.98 26.45 3.22
C GLU A 201 -40.52 26.90 3.06
N ALA A 202 -39.57 26.08 3.50
CA ALA A 202 -38.14 26.36 3.33
C ALA A 202 -37.69 26.39 1.84
N ALA A 203 -38.38 25.68 0.96
CA ALA A 203 -38.12 25.68 -0.48
C ALA A 203 -38.70 26.92 -1.18
N ASN A 204 -39.84 27.44 -0.72
CA ASN A 204 -40.48 28.63 -1.30
C ASN A 204 -39.83 29.95 -0.86
N ALA A 205 -39.22 30.00 0.33
CA ALA A 205 -38.52 31.20 0.83
C ALA A 205 -37.19 31.51 0.11
N LYS A 206 -36.75 30.67 -0.84
CA LYS A 206 -35.51 30.82 -1.61
C LYS A 206 -35.73 31.26 -3.09
N LYS A 207 -36.96 31.57 -3.48
CA LYS A 207 -37.30 32.18 -4.78
C LYS A 207 -37.60 33.66 -4.61
#